data_AF-A0A3C0JT79-F1
#
_entry.id   AF-A0A3C0JT79-F1
#
_cell.length_a   1.000
_cell.length_b   1.000
_cell.length_c   1.000
_cell.angle_alpha   90.00
_cell.angle_beta   90.00
_cell.angle_gamma   90.00
#
_symmetry.space_group_name_H-M   'P 1'
#
loop_
_entity.id
_entity.type
_entity.pdbx_description
1 polymer ?
#
loop_
_entity_poly.entity_id
_entity_poly.type
_entity_poly.pdbx_seq_one_letter_code
_entity_poly.pdbx_strand_id
1 'polypeptide(L)'
;MEEQLAELGLLAALVLGILLGSKHSLDPDHVVAVSTIVSEYKNPLRSFWVGISWGLGHTTTLLIIGIVIIALRLTIPERMALLFEFAVGVMLVG
;
A
#
# COMPACT_ATOMS: atom_id res chain seq x y z
N MET A 1 1.84 -34.53 9.14
CA MET A 1 2.07 -34.27 7.69
C MET A 1 1.25 -33.07 7.22
N GLU A 2 -0.08 -33.06 7.39
CA GLU A 2 -0.91 -31.90 7.00
C GLU A 2 -0.57 -30.62 7.77
N GLU A 3 -0.32 -30.73 9.09
CA GLU A 3 0.07 -29.60 9.93
C GLU A 3 1.39 -28.94 9.45
N GLN A 4 2.36 -29.77 9.06
CA GLN A 4 3.66 -29.33 8.55
C GLN A 4 3.54 -28.71 7.15
N LEU A 5 2.61 -29.20 6.32
CA LEU A 5 2.26 -28.58 5.03
C LEU A 5 1.56 -27.22 5.23
N ALA A 6 0.71 -27.10 6.26
CA ALA A 6 0.04 -25.85 6.60
C ALA A 6 1.03 -24.79 7.11
N GLU A 7 2.00 -25.16 7.95
CA GLU A 7 3.08 -24.27 8.39
C GLU A 7 3.92 -23.78 7.21
N LEU A 8 4.31 -24.69 6.30
CA LEU A 8 5.02 -24.33 5.07
C LEU A 8 4.20 -23.39 4.18
N GLY A 9 2.90 -23.65 4.04
CA GLY A 9 1.97 -22.81 3.29
C GLY A 9 1.84 -21.41 3.88
N LEU A 10 1.71 -21.29 5.21
CA LEU A 10 1.65 -20.01 5.90
C LEU A 10 2.96 -19.22 5.72
N LEU A 11 4.10 -19.89 5.90
CA LEU A 11 5.41 -19.26 5.74
C LEU A 11 5.62 -18.78 4.31
N ALA A 12 5.24 -19.59 3.31
CA ALA A 12 5.25 -19.20 1.91
C ALA A 12 4.34 -17.98 1.64
N ALA A 13 3.13 -17.95 2.20
CA ALA A 13 2.22 -16.83 2.06
C ALA A 13 2.80 -15.53 2.67
N LEU A 14 3.42 -15.61 3.84
CA LEU A 14 4.07 -14.47 4.48
C LEU A 14 5.26 -13.96 3.67
N VAL A 15 6.12 -14.85 3.19
CA VAL A 15 7.28 -14.48 2.36
C VAL A 15 6.82 -13.84 1.05
N LEU A 16 5.86 -14.46 0.35
CA LEU A 16 5.31 -13.90 -0.88
C LEU A 16 4.62 -12.55 -0.63
N GLY A 17 3.87 -12.43 0.46
CA GLY A 17 3.24 -11.18 0.87
C GLY A 17 4.25 -10.06 1.08
N ILE A 18 5.37 -10.34 1.78
CA ILE A 18 6.46 -9.37 1.98
C ILE A 18 7.11 -9.00 0.65
N LEU A 19 7.42 -9.96 -0.22
CA LEU A 19 8.07 -9.70 -1.50
C LEU A 19 7.17 -8.87 -2.44
N LEU A 20 5.90 -9.25 -2.57
CA LEU A 20 4.94 -8.54 -3.40
C LEU A 20 4.61 -7.16 -2.84
N GLY A 21 4.46 -7.04 -1.51
CA GLY A 21 4.26 -5.75 -0.84
C GLY A 21 5.46 -4.82 -0.99
N SER A 22 6.68 -5.35 -0.88
CA SER A 22 7.91 -4.57 -1.11
C SER A 22 8.01 -4.08 -2.55
N LYS A 23 7.64 -4.93 -3.53
CA LYS A 23 7.55 -4.51 -4.93
C LYS A 23 6.53 -3.39 -5.10
N HIS A 24 5.33 -3.58 -4.58
CA HIS A 24 4.23 -2.61 -4.71
C HIS A 24 4.60 -1.25 -4.11
N SER A 25 5.25 -1.23 -2.94
CA SER A 25 5.71 0.02 -2.32
C SER A 25 6.72 0.82 -3.16
N LEU A 26 7.34 0.19 -4.17
CA LEU A 26 8.28 0.82 -5.10
C LEU A 26 7.61 1.22 -6.42
N ASP A 27 6.29 1.14 -6.52
CA ASP A 27 5.56 1.62 -7.67
C ASP A 27 5.73 3.15 -7.84
N PRO A 28 5.69 3.69 -9.07
CA PRO A 28 6.12 5.06 -9.36
C PRO A 28 5.36 6.13 -8.57
N ASP A 29 4.07 5.95 -8.35
CA ASP A 29 3.21 6.88 -7.59
C ASP A 29 3.64 6.97 -6.13
N HIS A 30 3.96 5.85 -5.48
CA HIS A 30 4.47 5.83 -4.11
C HIS A 30 5.85 6.45 -4.00
N VAL A 31 6.75 6.13 -4.94
CA VAL A 31 8.09 6.72 -4.97
C VAL A 31 7.98 8.24 -5.13
N VAL A 32 7.18 8.74 -6.07
CA VAL A 32 6.99 10.19 -6.27
C VAL A 32 6.36 10.84 -5.04
N ALA A 33 5.25 10.31 -4.51
CA ALA A 33 4.55 10.91 -3.38
C ALA A 33 5.43 10.97 -2.12
N VAL A 34 6.05 9.85 -1.74
CA VAL A 34 6.87 9.79 -0.51
C VAL A 34 8.16 10.59 -0.69
N SER A 35 8.82 10.51 -1.85
CA SER A 35 10.06 11.29 -2.11
C SER A 35 9.81 12.79 -2.04
N THR A 36 8.69 13.28 -2.58
CA THR A 36 8.30 14.69 -2.48
C THR A 36 8.12 15.10 -1.01
N ILE A 37 7.40 14.31 -0.20
CA ILE A 37 7.18 14.62 1.23
C ILE A 37 8.50 14.61 2.01
N VAL A 38 9.33 13.56 1.84
CA VAL A 38 10.57 13.45 2.63
C VAL A 38 11.65 14.43 2.18
N SER A 39 11.56 14.99 0.96
CA SER A 39 12.49 16.01 0.44
C SER A 39 12.48 17.31 1.25
N GLU A 40 11.38 17.58 1.97
CA GLU A 40 11.28 18.73 2.89
C GLU A 40 12.14 18.56 4.15
N TYR A 41 12.54 17.33 4.48
CA TYR A 41 13.29 17.00 5.68
C TYR A 41 14.77 16.78 5.37
N LYS A 42 15.63 17.62 5.96
CA LYS A 42 17.10 17.49 5.82
C LYS A 42 17.72 16.34 6.63
N ASN A 43 16.98 15.79 7.60
CA ASN A 43 17.48 14.75 8.51
C ASN A 43 16.96 13.37 8.08
N PRO A 44 17.84 12.41 7.72
CA PRO A 44 17.43 11.09 7.23
C PRO A 44 16.61 10.29 8.25
N LEU A 45 16.85 10.46 9.55
CA LEU A 45 16.04 9.81 10.59
C LEU A 45 14.61 10.34 10.62
N ARG A 46 14.42 11.64 10.38
CA ARG A 46 13.06 12.21 10.27
C ARG A 46 12.37 11.70 9.02
N SER A 47 13.06 11.66 7.89
CA SER A 47 12.54 11.10 6.63
C SER A 47 12.10 9.65 6.79
N PHE A 48 12.88 8.83 7.52
CA PHE A 48 12.52 7.45 7.84
C PHE A 48 11.22 7.36 8.65
N TRP A 49 11.08 8.15 9.72
CA TRP A 49 9.86 8.17 10.53
C TRP A 49 8.64 8.67 9.78
N VAL A 50 8.81 9.66 8.90
CA VAL A 50 7.75 10.14 8.01
C VAL A 50 7.31 9.04 7.06
N GLY A 51 8.25 8.30 6.47
CA GLY A 51 7.95 7.14 5.63
C GLY A 51 7.16 6.06 6.37
N ILE A 52 7.56 5.72 7.61
CA ILE A 52 6.81 4.78 8.46
C ILE A 52 5.40 5.30 8.74
N SER A 53 5.27 6.55 9.17
CA SER A 53 3.96 7.13 9.50
C SER A 53 3.02 7.14 8.30
N TRP A 54 3.55 7.48 7.12
CA TRP A 54 2.80 7.46 5.87
C TRP A 54 2.36 6.04 5.49
N GLY A 55 3.28 5.07 5.54
CA GLY A 55 2.99 3.67 5.21
C GLY A 55 1.96 3.03 6.15
N LEU A 56 2.05 3.33 7.45
CA LEU A 56 1.06 2.90 8.44
C LEU A 56 -0.31 3.53 8.14
N GLY A 57 -0.39 4.84 7.95
CA GLY A 57 -1.65 5.52 7.65
C GLY A 57 -2.31 5.03 6.35
N HIS A 58 -1.50 4.83 5.31
CA HIS A 58 -1.96 4.28 4.02
C HIS A 58 -2.52 2.86 4.19
N THR A 59 -1.76 1.97 4.83
CA THR A 59 -2.18 0.58 5.09
C THR A 59 -3.44 0.52 5.95
N THR A 60 -3.53 1.34 7.00
CA THR A 60 -4.73 1.39 7.86
C THR A 60 -5.96 1.80 7.07
N THR A 61 -5.85 2.78 6.18
CA THR A 61 -6.97 3.22 5.35
C THR A 61 -7.42 2.12 4.39
N LEU A 62 -6.48 1.48 3.69
CA LEU A 62 -6.77 0.35 2.80
C LEU A 62 -7.41 -0.83 3.55
N LEU A 63 -6.92 -1.12 4.75
CA LEU A 63 -7.44 -2.22 5.57
C LEU A 63 -8.89 -1.93 6.01
N ILE A 64 -9.16 -0.73 6.51
CA ILE A 64 -10.52 -0.35 6.94
C ILE A 64 -11.49 -0.38 5.76
N ILE A 65 -11.16 0.30 4.66
CA ILE A 65 -12.04 0.38 3.49
C ILE A 65 -12.20 -0.99 2.83
N GLY A 66 -11.12 -1.76 2.70
CA GLY A 66 -11.13 -3.11 2.16
C GLY A 66 -12.01 -4.06 2.98
N ILE A 67 -11.89 -4.03 4.31
CA ILE A 67 -12.76 -4.81 5.21
C ILE A 67 -14.22 -4.42 5.01
N VAL A 68 -14.54 -3.12 4.95
CA VAL A 68 -15.92 -2.64 4.73
C VAL A 68 -16.48 -3.15 3.39
N ILE A 69 -15.71 -3.03 2.31
CA ILE A 69 -16.11 -3.48 0.97
C ILE A 69 -16.39 -4.99 0.98
N ILE A 70 -15.48 -5.79 1.55
CA ILE A 70 -15.62 -7.25 1.60
C ILE A 70 -16.80 -7.65 2.48
N ALA A 71 -16.93 -7.05 3.67
CA ALA A 71 -17.98 -7.38 4.64
C ALA A 71 -19.38 -7.05 4.09
N LEU A 72 -19.51 -5.92 3.40
CA LEU A 72 -20.77 -5.49 2.77
C LEU A 72 -20.96 -6.05 1.35
N ARG A 73 -20.01 -6.84 0.84
CA ARG A 73 -19.97 -7.38 -0.53
C ARG A 73 -20.19 -6.30 -1.60
N LEU A 74 -19.60 -5.13 -1.39
CA LEU A 74 -19.68 -4.03 -2.33
C LEU A 74 -18.79 -4.28 -3.54
N THR A 75 -19.24 -3.86 -4.71
CA THR A 75 -18.44 -3.86 -5.94
C THR A 75 -18.09 -2.42 -6.29
N ILE A 76 -16.80 -2.14 -6.50
CA ILE A 76 -16.38 -0.84 -7.04
C ILE A 76 -16.60 -0.86 -8.56
N PRO A 77 -17.44 0.03 -9.12
CA PRO A 77 -17.59 0.15 -10.56
C PRO A 77 -16.28 0.59 -11.23
N GLU A 78 -15.96 0.02 -12.40
CA GLU A 78 -14.74 0.34 -13.17
C GLU A 78 -14.61 1.85 -13.45
N ARG A 79 -15.72 2.52 -13.77
CA ARG A 79 -15.74 3.98 -13.97
C ARG A 79 -15.26 4.76 -12.75
N MET A 80 -15.57 4.30 -11.54
CA MET A 80 -15.11 4.95 -10.31
C MET A 80 -13.62 4.70 -10.10
N ALA A 81 -13.13 3.49 -10.36
CA ALA A 81 -11.70 3.18 -10.29
C ALA A 81 -10.89 4.08 -11.25
N LEU A 82 -11.31 4.17 -12.51
CA LEU A 82 -10.67 5.04 -13.51
C LEU A 82 -10.71 6.53 -13.12
N LEU A 83 -11.80 7.00 -12.51
CA LEU A 83 -11.88 8.37 -11.99
C LEU A 83 -10.87 8.61 -10.86
N PHE A 84 -10.70 7.66 -9.94
CA PHE A 84 -9.71 7.77 -8.87
C PHE A 84 -8.28 7.71 -9.42
N GLU A 85 -7.98 6.81 -10.36
CA GLU A 85 -6.68 6.74 -11.04
C GLU A 85 -6.35 8.07 -11.76
N PHE A 86 -7.33 8.63 -12.49
CA PHE A 86 -7.17 9.91 -13.14
C PHE A 86 -6.92 11.04 -12.14
N ALA A 87 -7.66 11.08 -11.02
CA ALA A 87 -7.48 12.08 -9.98
C ALA A 87 -6.08 12.01 -9.34
N VAL A 88 -5.58 10.80 -9.07
CA VAL A 88 -4.20 10.60 -8.59
C VAL A 88 -3.20 11.05 -9.64
N GLY A 89 -3.41 10.73 -10.92
CA GLY A 89 -2.56 11.19 -12.01
C GLY A 89 -2.46 12.72 -12.08
N VAL A 90 -3.58 13.43 -11.94
CA VAL A 90 -3.60 14.90 -11.87
C VAL A 90 -2.84 15.41 -10.64
N MET A 91 -3.03 14.79 -9.48
CA MET A 91 -2.32 15.16 -8.24
C MET A 91 -0.80 14.99 -8.34
N LEU A 92 -0.32 14.00 -9.10
CA LEU A 92 1.12 13.75 -9.26
C LEU A 92 1.79 14.69 -10.26
N VAL A 93 1.06 15.20 -11.24
CA VAL A 93 1.59 16.09 -12.29
C VAL A 93 1.39 17.57 -11.98
N GLY A 94 0.31 17.92 -11.26
CA GLY A 94 -0.03 19.30 -10.88
C GLY A 94 0.77 19.81 -9.70
#